data_AF-A0A1X1QK40-F1
#
_entry.id   AF-A0A1X1QK40-F1
#
_cell.length_a   1.000
_cell.length_b   1.000
_cell.length_c   1.000
_cell.angle_alpha   90.00
_cell.angle_beta   90.00
_cell.angle_gamma   90.00
#
_symmetry.space_group_name_H-M   'P 1'
#
loop_
_entity.id
_entity.type
_entity.pdbx_description
1 polymer ?
#
loop_
_entity_poly.entity_id
_entity_poly.type
_entity_poly.pdbx_seq_one_letter_code
_entity_poly.pdbx_strand_id
1 'polypeptide(L)' 'MEDKKQIIIDFLQKCNGYSEQMLVRYEEEAGADDAAAVLKAKQKIHDWTSYREFNIHAIGELNDGTLDAWF' A
#
# COMPACT_ATOMS: atom_id res chain seq x y z
N MET A 1 -4.87 3.17 -24.91
CA MET A 1 -3.76 2.74 -24.04
C MET A 1 -3.77 3.55 -22.76
N GLU A 2 -3.90 4.89 -22.87
CA GLU A 2 -4.21 5.82 -21.76
C GLU A 2 -5.27 5.29 -20.78
N ASP A 3 -6.40 4.77 -21.30
CA ASP A 3 -7.49 4.29 -20.44
C ASP A 3 -7.08 3.11 -19.54
N LYS A 4 -6.25 2.18 -20.04
CA LYS A 4 -5.81 1.02 -19.25
C LYS A 4 -4.86 1.44 -18.14
N LYS A 5 -3.95 2.35 -18.47
CA LYS A 5 -3.00 2.95 -17.52
C LYS A 5 -3.73 3.68 -16.41
N GLN A 6 -4.72 4.51 -16.76
CA GLN A 6 -5.54 5.22 -15.79
C GLN A 6 -6.33 4.27 -14.89
N ILE A 7 -6.95 3.22 -15.44
CA ILE A 7 -7.67 2.21 -14.65
C ILE A 7 -6.76 1.55 -13.59
N ILE A 8 -5.49 1.28 -13.94
CA ILE A 8 -4.53 0.67 -13.02
C ILE A 8 -4.09 1.67 -11.95
N ILE A 9 -3.84 2.93 -12.31
CA ILE A 9 -3.53 3.99 -11.34
C ILE A 9 -4.67 4.13 -10.33
N ASP A 10 -5.91 4.22 -10.81
CA ASP A 10 -7.10 4.34 -9.95
C ASP A 10 -7.26 3.13 -9.02
N PHE A 11 -6.94 1.94 -9.51
CA PHE A 11 -6.94 0.72 -8.70
C PHE A 11 -5.87 0.76 -7.60
N LEU A 12 -4.62 1.11 -7.95
CA LEU A 12 -3.52 1.20 -6.99
C LEU A 12 -3.77 2.29 -5.92
N GLN A 13 -4.41 3.40 -6.30
CA GLN A 13 -4.84 4.43 -5.34
C GLN A 13 -5.86 3.90 -4.34
N LYS A 14 -6.85 3.10 -4.78
CA LYS A 14 -7.80 2.44 -3.88
C LYS A 14 -7.12 1.45 -2.96
N CYS A 15 -6.15 0.68 -3.47
CA CYS A 15 -5.32 -0.21 -2.67
C CYS A 15 -4.55 0.54 -1.57
N ASN A 16 -4.01 1.72 -1.89
CA ASN A 16 -3.33 2.57 -0.91
C ASN A 16 -4.28 3.07 0.18
N GLY A 17 -5.47 3.54 -0.20
CA GLY A 17 -6.49 3.96 0.77
C GLY A 17 -6.94 2.82 1.70
N TYR A 18 -7.02 1.58 1.18
CA TYR A 18 -7.28 0.41 2.03
C TYR A 18 -6.10 0.08 2.95
N SER A 19 -4.87 0.15 2.44
CA SER A 19 -3.66 -0.06 3.25
C SER A 19 -3.59 0.92 4.42
N GLU A 20 -3.92 2.21 4.21
CA GLU A 20 -3.97 3.22 5.27
C GLU A 20 -4.97 2.86 6.38
N GLN A 21 -6.15 2.37 6.04
CA GLN A 21 -7.13 1.91 7.03
C GLN A 21 -6.59 0.72 7.84
N MET A 22 -5.89 -0.20 7.19
CA MET A 22 -5.27 -1.34 7.87
C MET A 22 -4.11 -0.91 8.78
N LEU A 23 -3.30 0.07 8.37
CA LEU A 23 -2.22 0.62 9.18
C LEU A 23 -2.75 1.23 10.48
N VAL A 24 -3.77 2.10 10.39
CA VAL A 24 -4.41 2.71 11.57
C VAL A 24 -4.88 1.63 12.55
N ARG A 25 -5.55 0.59 12.04
CA ARG A 25 -6.01 -0.52 12.87
C ARG A 25 -4.86 -1.23 13.59
N TYR A 26 -3.76 -1.53 12.89
CA TYR A 26 -2.65 -2.25 13.53
C TYR A 26 -1.81 -1.36 14.45
N GLU A 27 -1.77 -0.05 14.23
CA GLU A 27 -1.19 0.91 15.17
C GLU A 27 -1.94 0.91 16.50
N GLU A 28 -3.26 0.82 16.47
CA GLU A 28 -4.08 0.63 17.68
C GLU A 28 -3.79 -0.72 18.37
N GLU A 29 -3.74 -1.81 17.60
CA GLU A 29 -3.42 -3.16 18.12
C GLU A 29 -1.99 -3.23 18.72
N ALA A 30 -1.05 -2.41 18.22
CA ALA A 30 0.32 -2.34 18.73
C ALA A 30 0.44 -1.64 20.11
N GLY A 31 -0.63 -0.99 20.58
CA GLY A 31 -0.72 -0.39 21.92
C GLY A 31 -1.28 -1.31 23.00
N ALA A 32 -1.61 -2.56 22.68
CA ALA A 32 -2.18 -3.52 23.63
C ALA A 32 -1.15 -4.09 24.63
N ASP A 33 -1.62 -4.58 25.78
CA ASP A 33 -0.77 -5.18 26.83
C ASP A 33 -0.25 -6.60 26.50
N ASP A 34 -0.71 -7.20 25.40
CA ASP A 34 -0.26 -8.52 24.95
C ASP A 34 0.97 -8.39 24.02
N ALA A 35 2.14 -8.77 24.53
CA ALA A 35 3.41 -8.74 23.80
C ALA A 35 3.40 -9.54 22.48
N ALA A 36 2.66 -10.66 22.41
CA ALA A 36 2.55 -11.45 21.19
C ALA A 36 1.68 -10.74 20.14
N ALA A 37 0.59 -10.11 20.57
CA ALA A 37 -0.25 -9.27 19.71
C ALA A 37 0.52 -8.05 19.19
N VAL A 38 1.28 -7.37 20.05
CA VAL A 38 2.11 -6.22 19.69
C VAL A 38 3.15 -6.58 18.63
N LEU A 39 3.85 -7.71 18.78
CA LEU A 39 4.83 -8.16 17.80
C LEU A 39 4.18 -8.43 16.43
N LYS A 40 3.02 -9.10 16.44
CA LYS A 40 2.26 -9.38 15.21
C LYS A 40 1.76 -8.09 14.55
N ALA A 41 1.25 -7.15 15.33
CA ALA A 41 0.79 -5.86 14.85
C ALA A 41 1.94 -5.06 14.19
N LYS A 42 3.13 -5.03 14.81
CA LYS A 42 4.32 -4.40 14.23
C LYS A 42 4.73 -5.01 12.90
N GLN A 43 4.70 -6.34 12.78
CA GLN A 43 4.97 -6.99 11.48
C GLN A 43 3.93 -6.58 10.43
N LYS A 44 2.65 -6.53 10.81
CA LYS A 44 1.59 -6.09 9.89
C LYS A 44 1.74 -4.63 9.47
N ILE A 45 2.13 -3.75 10.38
CA ILE A 45 2.42 -2.34 10.05
C ILE A 45 3.55 -2.28 9.01
N HIS A 46 4.63 -3.02 9.22
CA HIS A 46 5.73 -3.10 8.26
C HIS A 46 5.24 -3.57 6.88
N ASP A 47 4.53 -4.70 6.83
CA ASP A 47 4.06 -5.30 5.57
C ASP A 47 3.14 -4.35 4.78
N TRP A 48 2.18 -3.71 5.46
CA TRP A 48 1.25 -2.77 4.83
C TRP A 48 1.94 -1.47 4.38
N THR A 49 2.95 -1.03 5.13
CA THR A 49 3.77 0.13 4.75
C THR A 49 4.54 -0.16 3.47
N SER A 50 5.26 -1.29 3.41
CA SER A 50 6.00 -1.67 2.20
C SER A 50 5.09 -1.88 0.99
N TYR A 51 3.90 -2.48 1.18
CA TYR A 51 2.90 -2.62 0.12
C TYR A 51 2.45 -1.27 -0.44
N ARG A 52 2.16 -0.29 0.44
CA ARG A 52 1.76 1.06 0.04
C ARG A 52 2.89 1.80 -0.68
N GLU A 53 4.11 1.71 -0.18
CA GLU A 53 5.29 2.33 -0.80
C GLU A 53 5.55 1.78 -2.20
N PHE A 54 5.45 0.46 -2.37
CA PHE A 54 5.54 -0.17 -3.69
C PHE A 54 4.50 0.39 -4.66
N ASN A 55 3.23 0.47 -4.25
CA ASN A 55 2.16 1.01 -5.10
C ASN A 55 2.39 2.48 -5.44
N ILE A 56 2.85 3.30 -4.49
CA ILE A 56 3.19 4.71 -4.73
C ILE A 56 4.30 4.80 -5.78
N HIS A 57 5.32 3.95 -5.68
CA HIS A 57 6.40 3.91 -6.65
C HIS A 57 5.89 3.50 -8.04
N ALA A 58 5.10 2.44 -8.13
CA ALA A 58 4.51 1.97 -9.39
C ALA A 58 3.60 3.02 -10.04
N ILE A 59 2.80 3.78 -9.25
CA ILE A 59 2.02 4.91 -9.77
C ILE A 59 2.95 5.98 -10.36
N GLY A 60 4.09 6.25 -9.71
CA GLY A 60 5.12 7.15 -10.23
C GLY A 60 5.66 6.70 -11.59
N GLU A 61 6.09 5.43 -11.69
CA GLU A 61 6.62 4.82 -12.92
C GLU A 61 5.58 4.72 -14.04
N LEU A 62 4.30 4.60 -13.68
CA LEU A 62 3.21 4.74 -14.65
C LEU A 62 3.17 6.20 -15.12
N ASN A 63 3.06 7.18 -14.23
CA ASN A 63 2.92 8.58 -14.63
C ASN A 63 4.11 9.13 -15.44
N ASP A 64 5.34 8.68 -15.16
CA ASP A 64 6.55 9.13 -15.87
C ASP A 64 6.81 8.35 -17.18
N GLY A 65 6.05 7.29 -17.45
CA GLY A 65 6.13 6.49 -18.67
C GLY A 65 7.18 5.37 -18.62
N THR A 66 7.89 5.17 -17.51
CA THR A 66 8.85 4.07 -17.34
C THR A 66 8.22 2.70 -17.57
N LEU A 67 6.94 2.54 -17.21
CA LEU A 67 6.18 1.30 -17.43
C LEU A 67 5.39 1.26 -18.75
N ASP A 68 5.55 2.23 -19.66
CA ASP A 68 4.77 2.25 -20.91
C ASP A 68 5.04 1.02 -21.80
N ALA A 69 6.23 0.41 -21.73
CA ALA A 69 6.56 -0.81 -22.47
C ALA A 69 5.76 -2.06 -22.03
N TRP A 70 5.03 -1.99 -20.91
CA TRP A 70 4.19 -3.07 -20.39
C TRP A 70 2.73 -2.97 -20.90
N PHE A 71 2.39 -1.94 -21.68
CA PHE A 71 1.03 -1.63 -22.16
C PHE A 71 0.91 -1.55 -23.68
#